data_AF-A0A7V4PKP0-F1
#
_entry.id   AF-A0A7V4PKP0-F1
#
_cell.length_a   1.000
_cell.length_b   1.000
_cell.length_c   1.000
_cell.angle_alpha   90.00
_cell.angle_beta   90.00
_cell.angle_gamma   90.00
#
_symmetry.space_group_name_H-M   'P 1'
#
loop_
_entity.id
_entity.type
_entity.pdbx_description
1 polymer ?
#
loop_
_entity_poly.entity_id
_entity_poly.type
_entity_poly.pdbx_seq_one_letter_code
_entity_poly.pdbx_strand_id
1 'polypeptide(L)'
;PLLKGKTLAMIFEKPSTRTRVSFEVGMWQLGGYALYLSAGDLQLGRGETIGDTAQTLSRYVHGIMARVFSHQTILDLIKYSRVPVINGLSDFSHPCQALADLFTIYEKKGRLSGLRLAYVGDGNNVAHSLLYGCSKMGMNITVASPKGYQPHPEVVAYAKDEAKRNGSEVKLTEDPFEAVKGADILYTDVWASMGKEKEREERIKVFQPYQVNPRLIKHAREDCLFMHCLPAHRGEEVTDEVADSPNSVIFDQAENRLHTQKALLALIL
;
A
#
# COMPACT_ATOMS: atom_id res chain seq x y z
N PRO A 1 28.50 -0.78 -3.36
CA PRO A 1 27.25 -0.68 -2.54
C PRO A 1 26.86 0.80 -2.41
N LEU A 2 25.66 1.18 -2.88
CA LEU A 2 25.23 2.58 -2.97
C LEU A 2 25.08 3.27 -1.61
N LEU A 3 24.71 2.52 -0.57
CA LEU A 3 24.43 3.05 0.77
C LEU A 3 25.43 2.54 1.81
N LYS A 4 26.71 2.36 1.41
CA LYS A 4 27.76 1.84 2.30
C LYS A 4 27.83 2.65 3.60
N GLY A 5 27.58 2.00 4.73
CA GLY A 5 27.66 2.62 6.07
C GLY A 5 26.46 3.50 6.45
N LYS A 6 25.43 3.60 5.61
CA LYS A 6 24.19 4.31 5.94
C LYS A 6 23.33 3.47 6.89
N THR A 7 22.55 4.16 7.71
CA THR A 7 21.72 3.54 8.77
C THR A 7 20.27 3.99 8.64
N LEU A 8 19.33 3.06 8.76
CA LEU A 8 17.89 3.31 8.72
C LEU A 8 17.26 2.89 10.06
N ALA A 9 16.64 3.82 10.79
CA ALA A 9 15.79 3.45 11.93
C ALA A 9 14.42 3.02 11.42
N MET A 10 13.94 1.84 11.83
CA MET A 10 12.65 1.30 11.44
C MET A 10 11.71 1.20 12.64
N ILE A 11 10.80 2.16 12.78
CA ILE A 11 9.82 2.26 13.85
C ILE A 11 8.56 1.45 13.48
N PHE A 12 8.14 0.54 14.36
CA PHE A 12 6.93 -0.26 14.17
C PHE A 12 5.99 -0.16 15.38
N GLU A 13 4.87 0.54 15.24
CA GLU A 13 3.78 0.51 16.23
C GLU A 13 2.94 -0.76 16.15
N LYS A 14 2.92 -1.40 14.98
CA LYS A 14 2.33 -2.73 14.77
C LYS A 14 3.31 -3.63 14.03
N PRO A 15 3.44 -4.93 14.37
CA PRO A 15 4.33 -5.86 13.67
C PRO A 15 3.95 -6.08 12.20
N SER A 16 4.94 -6.13 11.30
CA SER A 16 4.78 -6.62 9.92
C SER A 16 6.07 -7.28 9.44
N THR A 17 5.97 -8.57 9.15
CA THR A 17 7.09 -9.35 8.61
C THR A 17 7.47 -8.87 7.21
N ARG A 18 6.49 -8.69 6.30
CA ARG A 18 6.75 -8.29 4.91
C ARG A 18 7.45 -6.94 4.83
N THR A 19 6.93 -5.92 5.53
CA THR A 19 7.54 -4.58 5.51
C THR A 19 8.90 -4.58 6.20
N ARG A 20 9.05 -5.25 7.35
CA ARG A 20 10.34 -5.34 8.04
C ARG A 20 11.40 -5.98 7.14
N VAL A 21 11.14 -7.19 6.67
CA VAL A 21 12.14 -7.99 5.94
C VAL A 21 12.51 -7.30 4.62
N SER A 22 11.55 -6.73 3.89
CA SER A 22 11.84 -6.03 2.64
C SER A 22 12.73 -4.79 2.81
N PHE A 23 12.49 -3.95 3.82
CA PHE A 23 13.38 -2.82 4.14
C PHE A 23 14.74 -3.27 4.69
N GLU A 24 14.77 -4.24 5.60
CA GLU A 24 15.99 -4.72 6.26
C GLU A 24 16.94 -5.37 5.25
N VAL A 25 16.43 -6.28 4.42
CA VAL A 25 17.20 -6.91 3.33
C VAL A 25 17.58 -5.86 2.28
N GLY A 26 16.69 -4.93 1.94
CA GLY A 26 16.97 -3.85 0.99
C GLY A 26 18.15 -2.98 1.41
N MET A 27 18.15 -2.51 2.66
CA MET A 27 19.25 -1.75 3.24
C MET A 27 20.56 -2.55 3.24
N TRP A 28 20.51 -3.82 3.65
CA TRP A 28 21.68 -4.69 3.68
C TRP A 28 22.27 -4.91 2.27
N GLN A 29 21.43 -5.20 1.27
CA GLN A 29 21.87 -5.37 -0.12
C GLN A 29 22.48 -4.09 -0.72
N LEU A 30 22.07 -2.92 -0.23
CA LEU A 30 22.67 -1.64 -0.62
C LEU A 30 23.95 -1.30 0.17
N GLY A 31 24.33 -2.12 1.15
CA GLY A 31 25.52 -1.98 2.00
C GLY A 31 25.32 -1.11 3.25
N GLY A 32 24.08 -0.80 3.59
CA GLY A 32 23.71 -0.12 4.82
C GLY A 32 23.24 -1.09 5.91
N TYR A 33 22.74 -0.53 7.00
CA TYR A 33 22.22 -1.28 8.15
C TYR A 33 20.87 -0.73 8.59
N ALA A 34 19.92 -1.60 8.91
CA ALA A 34 18.60 -1.19 9.39
C ALA A 34 18.40 -1.61 10.85
N LEU A 35 17.95 -0.69 11.69
CA LEU A 35 17.65 -0.93 13.10
C LEU A 35 16.15 -1.15 13.26
N TYR A 36 15.75 -2.32 13.73
CA TYR A 36 14.36 -2.60 14.07
C TYR A 36 14.02 -2.08 15.47
N LEU A 37 13.03 -1.18 15.55
CA LEU A 37 12.57 -0.55 16.79
C LEU A 37 11.07 -0.83 16.93
N SER A 38 10.70 -1.82 17.76
CA SER A 38 9.29 -2.13 18.00
C SER A 38 8.66 -1.17 19.02
N ALA A 39 7.34 -1.07 19.03
CA ALA A 39 6.60 -0.32 20.06
C ALA A 39 6.95 -0.72 21.50
N GLY A 40 7.30 -1.99 21.75
CA GLY A 40 7.72 -2.45 23.06
C GLY A 40 9.14 -2.01 23.45
N ASP A 41 10.00 -1.76 22.46
CA ASP A 41 11.39 -1.33 22.66
C ASP A 41 11.51 0.20 22.72
N LEU A 42 10.55 0.93 22.14
CA LEU A 42 10.54 2.38 22.09
C LEU A 42 9.93 2.99 23.35
N GLN A 43 10.55 4.06 23.84
CA GLN A 43 10.03 4.88 24.94
C GLN A 43 8.79 5.70 24.56
N LEU A 44 8.36 5.65 23.29
CA LEU A 44 7.09 6.22 22.81
C LEU A 44 5.88 5.72 23.62
N GLY A 45 5.90 4.46 24.06
CA GLY A 45 4.87 3.90 24.94
C GLY A 45 5.02 4.24 26.43
N ARG A 46 6.11 4.91 26.82
CA ARG A 46 6.48 5.23 28.21
C ARG A 46 6.59 6.74 28.49
N GLY A 47 6.23 7.58 27.51
CA GLY A 47 6.06 9.02 27.70
C GLY A 47 7.05 9.92 26.95
N GLU A 48 8.02 9.38 26.20
CA GLU A 48 8.83 10.21 25.31
C GLU A 48 7.98 10.72 24.14
N THR A 49 8.08 12.01 23.82
CA THR A 49 7.33 12.59 22.71
C THR A 49 7.89 12.14 21.37
N ILE A 50 7.03 12.02 20.34
CA ILE A 50 7.48 11.74 18.96
C ILE A 50 8.53 12.76 18.50
N GLY A 51 8.42 14.03 18.93
CA GLY A 51 9.38 15.07 18.60
C GLY A 51 10.76 14.85 19.20
N ASP A 52 10.85 14.43 20.46
CA ASP A 52 12.13 14.14 21.10
C ASP A 52 12.77 12.88 20.51
N THR A 53 11.97 11.84 20.26
CA THR A 53 12.42 10.63 19.57
C THR A 53 12.96 10.96 18.16
N ALA A 54 12.22 11.75 17.36
CA ALA A 54 12.63 12.14 16.02
C ALA A 54 13.94 12.93 16.01
N GLN A 55 14.09 13.90 16.92
CA GLN A 55 15.30 14.71 17.04
C GLN A 55 16.50 13.88 17.49
N THR A 56 16.29 12.95 18.41
CA THR A 56 17.32 12.04 18.91
C THR A 56 17.79 11.08 17.82
N LEU A 57 16.86 10.38 17.16
CA LEU A 57 17.19 9.45 16.07
C LEU A 57 17.89 10.14 14.91
N SER A 58 17.48 11.36 14.56
CA SER A 58 18.12 12.16 13.50
C SER A 58 19.61 12.45 13.74
N ARG A 59 20.13 12.23 14.95
CA ARG A 59 21.57 12.34 15.25
C ARG A 59 22.36 11.06 15.05
N TYR A 60 21.68 9.92 14.98
CA TYR A 60 22.29 8.60 14.93
C TYR A 60 22.13 7.91 13.59
N VAL A 61 21.01 8.16 12.91
CA VAL A 61 20.65 7.49 11.66
C VAL A 61 20.62 8.44 10.47
N HIS A 62 20.61 7.86 9.27
CA HIS A 62 20.54 8.59 8.01
C HIS A 62 19.11 8.71 7.47
N GLY A 63 18.18 7.91 7.97
CA GLY A 63 16.76 7.97 7.64
C GLY A 63 15.90 7.23 8.65
N ILE A 64 14.61 7.53 8.63
CA ILE A 64 13.60 6.89 9.47
C ILE A 64 12.53 6.27 8.56
N MET A 65 12.19 5.01 8.75
CA MET A 65 10.99 4.40 8.21
C MET A 65 10.03 4.13 9.36
N ALA A 66 8.78 4.55 9.23
CA ALA A 66 7.79 4.41 10.29
C ALA A 66 6.54 3.69 9.75
N ARG A 67 6.13 2.66 10.48
CA ARG A 67 4.84 1.99 10.33
C ARG A 67 4.01 2.23 11.58
N VAL A 68 2.95 3.01 11.43
CA VAL A 68 2.23 3.64 12.54
C VAL A 68 0.73 3.39 12.39
N PHE A 69 -0.02 3.59 13.47
CA PHE A 69 -1.47 3.59 13.40
C PHE A 69 -1.99 4.86 12.74
N SER A 70 -1.62 6.03 13.28
CA SER A 70 -2.11 7.32 12.77
C SER A 70 -1.14 7.96 11.79
N HIS A 71 -1.65 8.46 10.68
CA HIS A 71 -0.88 9.29 9.75
C HIS A 71 -0.33 10.57 10.40
N GLN A 72 -0.99 11.07 11.46
CA GLN A 72 -0.47 12.22 12.21
C GLN A 72 0.91 11.93 12.81
N THR A 73 1.18 10.70 13.26
CA THR A 73 2.50 10.29 13.74
C THR A 73 3.58 10.46 12.65
N ILE A 74 3.26 10.16 11.39
CA ILE A 74 4.18 10.42 10.26
C ILE A 74 4.44 11.92 10.11
N LEU A 75 3.38 12.75 10.16
CA LEU A 75 3.50 14.19 10.01
C LEU A 75 4.32 14.81 11.15
N ASP A 76 4.14 14.34 12.39
CA ASP A 76 4.90 14.77 13.54
C ASP A 76 6.37 14.35 13.44
N LEU A 77 6.64 13.11 13.01
CA LEU A 77 8.01 12.66 12.72
C LEU A 77 8.68 13.57 11.69
N ILE A 78 7.99 13.89 10.59
CA ILE A 78 8.51 14.78 9.54
C ILE A 78 8.81 16.18 10.10
N LYS A 79 7.92 16.72 10.95
CA LYS A 79 8.05 18.05 11.52
C LYS A 79 9.33 18.22 12.35
N TYR A 80 9.74 17.18 13.08
CA TYR A 80 10.87 17.24 14.01
C TYR A 80 12.14 16.52 13.52
N SER A 81 12.03 15.68 12.50
CA SER A 81 13.17 14.95 11.92
C SER A 81 14.05 15.85 11.07
N ARG A 82 15.37 15.64 11.15
CA ARG A 82 16.37 16.27 10.25
C ARG A 82 16.83 15.33 9.14
N VAL A 83 16.35 14.09 9.16
CA VAL A 83 16.62 13.05 8.16
C VAL A 83 15.34 12.65 7.43
N PRO A 84 15.41 12.06 6.23
CA PRO A 84 14.22 11.61 5.50
C PRO A 84 13.35 10.66 6.32
N VAL A 85 12.03 10.83 6.24
CA VAL A 85 11.03 9.97 6.87
C VAL A 85 10.22 9.25 5.78
N ILE A 86 10.17 7.93 5.86
CA ILE A 86 9.43 7.06 4.93
C ILE A 86 8.20 6.52 5.64
N ASN A 87 7.01 6.75 5.07
CA ASN A 87 5.79 6.07 5.53
C ASN A 87 5.80 4.61 5.05
N GLY A 88 6.09 3.70 5.97
CA GLY A 88 6.02 2.26 5.76
C GLY A 88 4.60 1.72 5.73
N LEU A 89 3.66 2.37 6.45
CA LEU A 89 2.19 2.23 6.39
C LEU A 89 1.58 3.10 7.52
N SER A 90 0.46 3.76 7.23
CA SER A 90 -0.42 4.42 8.21
C SER A 90 -1.89 4.11 7.93
N ASP A 91 -2.82 4.51 8.80
CA ASP A 91 -4.28 4.47 8.54
C ASP A 91 -4.70 5.21 7.26
N PHE A 92 -3.98 6.27 6.88
CA PHE A 92 -4.31 7.08 5.69
C PHE A 92 -3.68 6.59 4.38
N SER A 93 -2.44 6.08 4.37
CA SER A 93 -1.74 5.69 3.14
C SER A 93 -0.68 4.59 3.34
N HIS A 94 -0.41 3.86 2.27
CA HIS A 94 0.63 2.83 2.16
C HIS A 94 1.45 3.02 0.85
N PRO A 95 2.24 4.10 0.73
CA PRO A 95 2.84 4.49 -0.55
C PRO A 95 3.88 3.50 -1.09
N CYS A 96 4.64 2.85 -0.20
CA CYS A 96 5.61 1.84 -0.63
C CYS A 96 4.95 0.62 -1.28
N GLN A 97 3.70 0.29 -0.90
CA GLN A 97 2.94 -0.77 -1.55
C GLN A 97 2.53 -0.34 -2.96
N ALA A 98 1.96 0.85 -3.12
CA ALA A 98 1.57 1.36 -4.44
C ALA A 98 2.75 1.48 -5.42
N LEU A 99 3.96 1.82 -4.94
CA LEU A 99 5.16 1.80 -5.78
C LEU A 99 5.47 0.39 -6.29
N ALA A 100 5.44 -0.62 -5.42
CA ALA A 100 5.63 -2.01 -5.82
C ALA A 100 4.51 -2.50 -6.76
N ASP A 101 3.28 -2.08 -6.51
CA ASP A 101 2.13 -2.42 -7.34
C ASP A 101 2.32 -1.88 -8.76
N LEU A 102 2.62 -0.59 -8.89
CA LEU A 102 2.89 0.04 -10.19
C LEU A 102 4.09 -0.60 -10.89
N PHE A 103 5.16 -0.92 -10.17
CA PHE A 103 6.32 -1.59 -10.76
C PHE A 103 5.95 -2.98 -11.29
N THR A 104 5.17 -3.75 -10.55
CA THR A 104 4.69 -5.08 -10.98
C THR A 104 3.82 -4.98 -12.22
N ILE A 105 2.89 -4.01 -12.26
CA ILE A 105 2.04 -3.78 -13.44
C ILE A 105 2.89 -3.41 -14.65
N TYR A 106 3.88 -2.53 -14.46
CA TYR A 106 4.80 -2.14 -15.51
C TYR A 106 5.60 -3.34 -16.04
N GLU A 107 6.12 -4.20 -15.18
CA GLU A 107 6.84 -5.40 -15.60
C GLU A 107 5.95 -6.38 -16.39
N LYS A 108 4.71 -6.60 -15.94
CA LYS A 108 3.80 -7.59 -16.54
C LYS A 108 3.11 -7.08 -17.81
N LYS A 109 2.83 -5.79 -17.91
CA LYS A 109 2.07 -5.20 -19.03
C LYS A 109 2.91 -4.29 -19.93
N GLY A 110 4.17 -4.01 -19.57
CA GLY A 110 5.13 -3.19 -20.33
C GLY A 110 4.84 -1.69 -20.32
N ARG A 111 3.76 -1.25 -19.67
CA ARG A 111 3.31 0.14 -19.59
C ARG A 111 2.38 0.34 -18.39
N LEU A 112 2.11 1.59 -18.07
CA LEU A 112 1.11 1.99 -17.08
C LEU A 112 0.00 2.81 -17.73
N SER A 113 0.36 3.88 -18.45
CA SER A 113 -0.60 4.78 -19.07
C SER A 113 -1.62 4.05 -19.95
N GLY A 114 -2.90 4.39 -19.74
CA GLY A 114 -4.06 3.84 -20.45
C GLY A 114 -4.55 2.48 -19.95
N LEU A 115 -3.84 1.80 -19.04
CA LEU A 115 -4.36 0.59 -18.39
C LEU A 115 -5.49 0.92 -17.42
N ARG A 116 -6.38 -0.04 -17.18
CA ARG A 116 -7.48 0.08 -16.21
C ARG A 116 -7.27 -0.83 -15.01
N LEU A 117 -7.14 -0.24 -13.83
CA LEU A 117 -7.15 -0.93 -12.56
C LEU A 117 -8.54 -0.84 -11.92
N ALA A 118 -9.10 -1.97 -11.52
CA ALA A 118 -10.29 -2.05 -10.70
C ALA A 118 -9.89 -2.44 -9.27
N TYR A 119 -10.18 -1.59 -8.30
CA TYR A 119 -10.05 -1.92 -6.89
C TYR A 119 -11.44 -2.25 -6.34
N VAL A 120 -11.58 -3.40 -5.68
CA VAL A 120 -12.85 -3.87 -5.13
C VAL A 120 -12.64 -4.16 -3.64
N GLY A 121 -13.29 -3.41 -2.75
CA GLY A 121 -13.13 -3.59 -1.30
C GLY A 121 -13.24 -2.30 -0.50
N ASP A 122 -12.63 -2.28 0.69
CA ASP A 122 -12.65 -1.14 1.62
C ASP A 122 -11.84 0.02 1.03
N GLY A 123 -12.38 1.23 1.06
CA GLY A 123 -11.69 2.46 0.65
C GLY A 123 -10.60 2.87 1.65
N ASN A 124 -9.63 2.00 1.87
CA ASN A 124 -8.61 2.10 2.89
C ASN A 124 -7.32 2.78 2.39
N ASN A 125 -6.26 2.72 3.19
CA ASN A 125 -4.94 3.25 2.88
C ASN A 125 -4.31 2.71 1.57
N VAL A 126 -4.56 1.46 1.21
CA VAL A 126 -4.09 0.86 -0.06
C VAL A 126 -4.89 1.44 -1.22
N ALA A 127 -6.23 1.48 -1.11
CA ALA A 127 -7.08 2.14 -2.10
C ALA A 127 -6.67 3.60 -2.33
N HIS A 128 -6.37 4.34 -1.26
CA HIS A 128 -5.88 5.71 -1.35
C HIS A 128 -4.56 5.80 -2.12
N SER A 129 -3.63 4.90 -1.82
CA SER A 129 -2.29 4.90 -2.45
C SER A 129 -2.35 4.49 -3.91
N LEU A 130 -3.26 3.58 -4.27
CA LEU A 130 -3.54 3.22 -5.66
C LEU A 130 -4.22 4.39 -6.41
N LEU A 131 -5.13 5.13 -5.79
CA LEU A 131 -5.71 6.35 -6.37
C LEU A 131 -4.62 7.39 -6.69
N TYR A 132 -3.72 7.65 -5.74
CA TYR A 132 -2.57 8.53 -5.97
C TYR A 132 -1.64 8.02 -7.07
N GLY A 133 -1.26 6.74 -7.01
CA GLY A 133 -0.34 6.14 -7.96
C GLY A 133 -0.88 6.07 -9.39
N CYS A 134 -2.10 5.56 -9.56
CA CYS A 134 -2.72 5.39 -10.87
C CYS A 134 -2.96 6.73 -11.56
N SER A 135 -3.52 7.71 -10.85
CA SER A 135 -3.78 9.04 -11.41
C SER A 135 -2.50 9.76 -11.85
N LYS A 136 -1.38 9.56 -11.14
CA LYS A 136 -0.07 10.10 -11.51
C LYS A 136 0.56 9.43 -12.73
N MET A 137 0.35 8.13 -12.89
CA MET A 137 0.96 7.35 -13.98
C MET A 137 0.09 7.27 -15.24
N GLY A 138 -1.00 8.05 -15.30
CA GLY A 138 -1.94 8.03 -16.43
C GLY A 138 -2.75 6.73 -16.55
N MET A 139 -2.88 5.98 -15.45
CA MET A 139 -3.75 4.81 -15.38
C MET A 139 -5.18 5.22 -15.04
N ASN A 140 -6.14 4.51 -15.64
CA ASN A 140 -7.53 4.60 -15.25
C ASN A 140 -7.74 3.76 -13.99
N ILE A 141 -8.45 4.28 -13.00
CA ILE A 141 -8.78 3.56 -11.78
C ILE A 141 -10.27 3.67 -11.46
N THR A 142 -10.91 2.53 -11.23
CA THR A 142 -12.27 2.44 -10.69
C THR A 142 -12.23 1.76 -9.33
N VAL A 143 -12.79 2.40 -8.30
CA VAL A 143 -12.91 1.82 -6.96
C VAL A 143 -14.37 1.45 -6.72
N ALA A 144 -14.64 0.16 -6.52
CA ALA A 144 -15.91 -0.34 -6.01
C ALA A 144 -15.81 -0.54 -4.50
N SER A 145 -16.61 0.22 -3.75
CA SER A 145 -16.70 0.09 -2.29
C SER A 145 -18.15 0.18 -1.84
N PRO A 146 -18.56 -0.55 -0.78
CA PRO A 146 -19.87 -0.40 -0.19
C PRO A 146 -20.15 1.02 0.28
N LYS A 147 -21.43 1.38 0.34
CA LYS A 147 -21.86 2.68 0.87
C LYS A 147 -21.36 2.89 2.30
N GLY A 148 -20.67 4.01 2.53
CA GLY A 148 -20.05 4.34 3.81
C GLY A 148 -18.61 3.83 3.97
N TYR A 149 -18.08 3.12 2.98
CA TYR A 149 -16.73 2.55 2.98
C TYR A 149 -15.89 3.07 1.82
N GLN A 150 -16.29 4.19 1.21
CA GLN A 150 -15.56 4.80 0.11
C GLN A 150 -14.23 5.43 0.56
N PRO A 151 -13.26 5.56 -0.38
CA PRO A 151 -12.03 6.32 -0.15
C PRO A 151 -12.29 7.74 0.36
N HIS A 152 -11.34 8.28 1.12
CA HIS A 152 -11.44 9.62 1.69
C HIS A 152 -11.67 10.67 0.59
N PRO A 153 -12.64 11.61 0.74
CA PRO A 153 -13.02 12.54 -0.32
C PRO A 153 -11.87 13.40 -0.86
N GLU A 154 -10.93 13.81 0.00
CA GLU A 154 -9.78 14.61 -0.42
C GLU A 154 -8.81 13.82 -1.30
N VAL A 155 -8.63 12.51 -1.03
CA VAL A 155 -7.81 11.62 -1.87
C VAL A 155 -8.45 11.49 -3.25
N VAL A 156 -9.78 11.31 -3.29
CA VAL A 156 -10.55 11.20 -4.53
C VAL A 156 -10.48 12.50 -5.34
N ALA A 157 -10.64 13.64 -4.68
CA ALA A 157 -10.56 14.95 -5.33
C ALA A 157 -9.17 15.16 -5.94
N TYR A 158 -8.10 14.89 -5.18
CA TYR A 158 -6.74 14.95 -5.68
C TYR A 158 -6.52 14.03 -6.88
N ALA A 159 -6.94 12.76 -6.77
CA ALA A 159 -6.76 11.79 -7.83
C ALA A 159 -7.51 12.18 -9.11
N LYS A 160 -8.73 12.73 -8.99
CA LYS A 160 -9.49 13.25 -10.15
C LYS A 160 -8.78 14.41 -10.83
N ASP A 161 -8.19 15.33 -10.07
CA ASP A 161 -7.49 16.47 -10.65
C ASP A 161 -6.15 16.07 -11.29
N GLU A 162 -5.41 15.14 -10.70
CA GLU A 162 -4.22 14.56 -11.33
C GLU A 162 -4.59 13.76 -12.59
N ALA A 163 -5.67 12.99 -12.56
CA ALA A 163 -6.11 12.19 -13.70
C ALA A 163 -6.45 13.07 -14.91
N LYS A 164 -7.12 14.23 -14.70
CA LYS A 164 -7.35 15.21 -15.77
C LYS A 164 -6.06 15.71 -16.41
N ARG A 165 -5.00 15.93 -15.62
CA ARG A 165 -3.69 16.40 -16.13
C ARG A 165 -2.96 15.32 -16.92
N ASN A 166 -3.13 14.06 -16.53
CA ASN A 166 -2.42 12.92 -17.10
C ASN A 166 -3.26 12.13 -18.13
N GLY A 167 -4.44 12.63 -18.51
CA GLY A 167 -5.30 12.00 -19.51
C GLY A 167 -5.87 10.65 -19.06
N SER A 168 -6.10 10.46 -17.76
CA SER A 168 -6.72 9.25 -17.21
C SER A 168 -8.03 9.53 -16.48
N GLU A 169 -8.68 8.47 -16.03
CA GLU A 169 -10.01 8.51 -15.42
C GLU A 169 -10.01 7.93 -14.00
N VAL A 170 -10.69 8.61 -13.07
CA VAL A 170 -10.95 8.14 -11.70
C VAL A 170 -12.45 8.02 -11.50
N LYS A 171 -12.91 6.79 -11.24
CA LYS A 171 -14.32 6.47 -10.98
C LYS A 171 -14.51 5.82 -9.61
N LEU A 172 -15.62 6.14 -8.97
CA LEU A 172 -16.10 5.44 -7.78
C LEU A 172 -17.46 4.84 -8.13
N THR A 173 -17.70 3.62 -7.67
CA THR A 173 -18.99 2.95 -7.81
C THR A 173 -19.27 2.13 -6.56
N GLU A 174 -20.53 1.76 -6.38
CA GLU A 174 -20.94 0.76 -5.40
C GLU A 174 -21.10 -0.62 -6.05
N ASP A 175 -21.04 -0.74 -7.38
CA ASP A 175 -21.17 -2.02 -8.08
C ASP A 175 -19.80 -2.63 -8.45
N PRO A 176 -19.38 -3.77 -7.83
CA PRO A 176 -18.14 -4.42 -8.18
C PRO A 176 -18.11 -4.90 -9.64
N PHE A 177 -19.25 -5.29 -10.24
CA PHE A 177 -19.31 -5.72 -11.63
C PHE A 177 -19.08 -4.56 -12.60
N GLU A 178 -19.54 -3.36 -12.27
CA GLU A 178 -19.23 -2.15 -13.03
C GLU A 178 -17.73 -1.84 -12.98
N ALA A 179 -17.12 -1.93 -11.79
CA ALA A 179 -15.71 -1.60 -11.61
C ALA A 179 -14.78 -2.51 -12.41
N VAL A 180 -15.02 -3.82 -12.41
CA VAL A 180 -14.15 -4.79 -13.08
C VAL A 180 -14.30 -4.81 -14.61
N LYS A 181 -15.34 -4.17 -15.16
CA LYS A 181 -15.65 -4.24 -16.59
C LYS A 181 -14.50 -3.71 -17.45
N GLY A 182 -13.86 -4.63 -18.19
CA GLY A 182 -12.71 -4.32 -19.05
C GLY A 182 -11.45 -3.91 -18.28
N ALA A 183 -11.32 -4.30 -17.01
CA ALA A 183 -10.10 -4.08 -16.24
C ALA A 183 -8.93 -4.93 -16.76
N ASP A 184 -7.74 -4.33 -16.76
CA ASP A 184 -6.45 -4.99 -17.01
C ASP A 184 -5.87 -5.59 -15.71
N ILE A 185 -6.24 -4.99 -14.58
CA ILE A 185 -5.82 -5.38 -13.23
C ILE A 185 -7.03 -5.34 -12.31
N LEU A 186 -7.27 -6.43 -11.60
CA LEU A 186 -8.21 -6.52 -10.49
C LEU A 186 -7.43 -6.59 -9.18
N TYR A 187 -7.72 -5.67 -8.28
CA TYR A 187 -7.07 -5.54 -6.97
C TYR A 187 -8.11 -5.63 -5.86
N THR A 188 -7.78 -6.34 -4.78
CA THR A 188 -8.53 -6.31 -3.52
C THR A 188 -7.57 -6.29 -2.32
N ASP A 189 -8.12 -6.00 -1.15
CA ASP A 189 -7.43 -6.05 0.14
C ASP A 189 -8.42 -6.52 1.21
N VAL A 190 -7.89 -6.88 2.38
CA VAL A 190 -8.66 -7.36 3.51
C VAL A 190 -9.77 -6.37 3.88
N TRP A 191 -10.98 -6.90 4.09
CA TRP A 191 -12.12 -6.07 4.41
C TRP A 191 -12.00 -5.40 5.77
N ALA A 192 -11.37 -6.05 6.76
CA ALA A 192 -11.09 -5.48 8.07
C ALA A 192 -9.61 -5.08 8.15
N SER A 193 -9.31 -3.82 7.83
CA SER A 193 -7.97 -3.24 7.91
C SER A 193 -7.45 -3.17 9.35
N MET A 194 -6.15 -2.86 9.50
CA MET A 194 -5.51 -2.76 10.82
C MET A 194 -6.29 -1.84 11.79
N GLY A 195 -6.60 -2.34 12.98
CA GLY A 195 -7.29 -1.56 14.03
C GLY A 195 -8.82 -1.73 14.02
N LYS A 196 -9.38 -2.38 13.00
CA LYS A 196 -10.83 -2.65 12.87
C LYS A 196 -11.20 -4.10 13.18
N GLU A 197 -10.37 -4.84 13.92
CA GLU A 197 -10.56 -6.27 14.19
C GLU A 197 -11.90 -6.55 14.92
N LYS A 198 -12.37 -5.62 15.75
CA LYS A 198 -13.64 -5.73 16.47
C LYS A 198 -14.88 -5.59 15.58
N GLU A 199 -14.73 -5.00 14.39
CA GLU A 199 -15.81 -4.79 13.42
C GLU A 199 -15.90 -5.94 12.39
N ARG A 200 -15.01 -6.93 12.47
CA ARG A 200 -14.83 -7.94 11.42
C ARG A 200 -16.13 -8.64 11.02
N GLU A 201 -16.94 -9.07 11.98
CA GLU A 201 -18.19 -9.81 11.70
C GLU A 201 -19.23 -8.97 10.96
N GLU A 202 -19.33 -7.69 11.29
CA GLU A 202 -20.23 -6.76 10.62
C GLU A 202 -19.73 -6.47 9.20
N ARG A 203 -18.42 -6.21 9.07
CA ARG A 203 -17.79 -5.94 7.78
C ARG A 203 -17.91 -7.12 6.82
N ILE A 204 -17.72 -8.35 7.28
CA ILE A 204 -17.91 -9.54 6.44
C ILE A 204 -19.30 -9.55 5.78
N LYS A 205 -20.37 -9.18 6.50
CA LYS A 205 -21.72 -9.14 5.94
C LYS A 205 -21.88 -8.08 4.86
N VAL A 206 -21.28 -6.91 5.06
CA VAL A 206 -21.34 -5.79 4.11
C VAL A 206 -20.49 -6.07 2.86
N PHE A 207 -19.32 -6.68 3.03
CA PHE A 207 -18.34 -6.88 1.97
C PHE A 207 -18.48 -8.22 1.23
N GLN A 208 -19.29 -9.17 1.70
CA GLN A 208 -19.51 -10.44 1.01
C GLN A 208 -19.84 -10.26 -0.50
N PRO A 209 -20.71 -9.32 -0.90
CA PRO A 209 -20.99 -9.08 -2.33
C PRO A 209 -19.78 -8.57 -3.15
N TYR A 210 -18.71 -8.14 -2.49
CA TYR A 210 -17.47 -7.61 -3.07
C TYR A 210 -16.33 -8.64 -3.11
N GLN A 211 -16.58 -9.90 -2.71
CA GLN A 211 -15.58 -10.95 -2.80
C GLN A 211 -15.09 -11.13 -4.24
N VAL A 212 -13.77 -11.09 -4.40
CA VAL A 212 -13.12 -11.42 -5.66
C VAL A 212 -13.14 -12.94 -5.85
N ASN A 213 -13.96 -13.38 -6.79
CA ASN A 213 -14.19 -14.79 -7.10
C ASN A 213 -14.26 -15.00 -8.62
N PRO A 214 -14.32 -16.26 -9.09
CA PRO A 214 -14.38 -16.56 -10.52
C PRO A 214 -15.57 -15.93 -11.26
N ARG A 215 -16.68 -15.63 -10.57
CA ARG A 215 -17.84 -14.96 -11.19
C ARG A 215 -17.53 -13.49 -11.47
N LEU A 216 -16.89 -12.80 -10.53
CA LEU A 216 -16.54 -11.38 -10.69
C LEU A 216 -15.45 -11.21 -11.75
N ILE A 217 -14.35 -11.97 -11.66
CA ILE A 217 -13.18 -11.80 -12.55
C ILE A 217 -13.50 -12.06 -14.03
N LYS A 218 -14.51 -12.89 -14.33
CA LYS A 218 -15.01 -13.13 -15.70
C LYS A 218 -15.54 -11.88 -16.42
N HIS A 219 -15.84 -10.81 -15.68
CA HIS A 219 -16.28 -9.54 -16.25
C HIS A 219 -15.10 -8.59 -16.58
N ALA A 220 -13.89 -8.93 -16.13
CA ALA A 220 -12.65 -8.27 -16.53
C ALA A 220 -12.16 -8.78 -17.89
N ARG A 221 -11.00 -8.27 -18.35
CA ARG A 221 -10.33 -8.82 -19.54
C ARG A 221 -9.86 -10.25 -19.28
N GLU A 222 -9.74 -11.03 -20.34
CA GLU A 222 -9.32 -12.45 -20.26
C GLU A 222 -7.89 -12.59 -19.69
N ASP A 223 -7.02 -11.62 -19.98
CA ASP A 223 -5.65 -11.51 -19.48
C ASP A 223 -5.53 -10.58 -18.25
N CYS A 224 -6.64 -10.32 -17.55
CA CYS A 224 -6.65 -9.48 -16.36
C CYS A 224 -5.75 -10.07 -15.27
N LEU A 225 -4.86 -9.24 -14.70
CA LEU A 225 -4.01 -9.65 -13.58
C LEU A 225 -4.79 -9.54 -12.27
N PHE A 226 -4.57 -10.49 -11.37
CA PHE A 226 -5.05 -10.38 -9.99
C PHE A 226 -3.92 -9.95 -9.05
N MET A 227 -4.18 -8.94 -8.22
CA MET A 227 -3.24 -8.35 -7.26
C MET A 227 -3.86 -8.22 -5.86
N HIS A 228 -3.02 -8.34 -4.83
CA HIS A 228 -3.39 -8.27 -3.42
C HIS A 228 -2.15 -7.95 -2.56
N CYS A 229 -2.20 -6.92 -1.71
CA CYS A 229 -1.02 -6.46 -0.94
C CYS A 229 -0.54 -7.39 0.18
N LEU A 230 -1.37 -8.36 0.56
CA LEU A 230 -1.16 -9.38 1.60
C LEU A 230 -1.13 -8.84 3.04
N PRO A 231 -1.66 -9.59 4.01
CA PRO A 231 -2.06 -11.00 3.93
C PRO A 231 -3.43 -11.18 3.28
N ALA A 232 -3.66 -12.26 2.55
CA ALA A 232 -4.99 -12.59 2.04
C ALA A 232 -5.72 -13.51 3.03
N HIS A 233 -6.98 -13.21 3.32
CA HIS A 233 -7.93 -14.09 3.99
C HIS A 233 -8.76 -14.83 2.92
N ARG A 234 -8.24 -15.97 2.51
CA ARG A 234 -8.91 -16.87 1.57
C ARG A 234 -10.31 -17.24 2.07
N GLY A 235 -11.31 -17.09 1.20
CA GLY A 235 -12.73 -17.26 1.53
C GLY A 235 -13.42 -15.98 2.02
N GLU A 236 -12.68 -14.89 2.27
CA GLU A 236 -13.21 -13.55 2.55
C GLU A 236 -13.06 -12.67 1.31
N GLU A 237 -12.06 -11.80 1.24
CA GLU A 237 -11.93 -10.85 0.12
C GLU A 237 -11.60 -11.50 -1.22
N VAL A 238 -11.03 -12.71 -1.19
CA VAL A 238 -10.63 -13.47 -2.37
C VAL A 238 -10.84 -14.97 -2.16
N THR A 239 -11.20 -15.70 -3.21
CA THR A 239 -11.24 -17.17 -3.19
C THR A 239 -9.90 -17.79 -3.61
N ASP A 240 -9.67 -19.05 -3.23
CA ASP A 240 -8.44 -19.77 -3.57
C ASP A 240 -8.22 -19.83 -5.09
N GLU A 241 -9.27 -20.06 -5.85
CA GLU A 241 -9.21 -20.19 -7.31
C GLU A 241 -8.73 -18.93 -7.99
N VAL A 242 -8.98 -17.74 -7.43
CA VAL A 242 -8.45 -16.49 -7.97
C VAL A 242 -7.04 -16.24 -7.46
N ALA A 243 -6.80 -16.41 -6.15
CA ALA A 243 -5.49 -16.17 -5.54
C ALA A 243 -4.39 -17.08 -6.10
N ASP A 244 -4.73 -18.30 -6.51
CA ASP A 244 -3.80 -19.29 -7.10
C ASP A 244 -3.97 -19.44 -8.62
N SER A 245 -4.77 -18.57 -9.25
CA SER A 245 -4.93 -18.60 -10.71
C SER A 245 -3.61 -18.28 -11.41
N PRO A 246 -3.42 -18.73 -12.66
CA PRO A 246 -2.27 -18.32 -13.49
C PRO A 246 -2.16 -16.81 -13.72
N ASN A 247 -3.26 -16.08 -13.53
CA ASN A 247 -3.34 -14.63 -13.66
C ASN A 247 -2.99 -13.89 -12.36
N SER A 248 -2.83 -14.61 -11.25
CA SER A 248 -2.41 -14.06 -9.97
C SER A 248 -0.92 -13.71 -9.99
N VAL A 249 -0.60 -12.47 -9.63
CA VAL A 249 0.78 -11.98 -9.54
C VAL A 249 1.15 -11.53 -8.11
N ILE A 250 0.41 -12.02 -7.11
CA ILE A 250 0.52 -11.58 -5.71
C ILE A 250 1.93 -11.78 -5.11
N PHE A 251 2.66 -12.79 -5.57
CA PHE A 251 4.01 -13.06 -5.06
C PHE A 251 5.09 -12.25 -5.77
N ASP A 252 4.97 -12.03 -7.09
CA ASP A 252 5.82 -11.08 -7.81
C ASP A 252 5.64 -9.67 -7.24
N GLN A 253 4.38 -9.29 -6.97
CA GLN A 253 4.01 -8.05 -6.28
C GLN A 253 4.67 -7.94 -4.90
N ALA A 254 4.68 -9.03 -4.12
CA ALA A 254 5.32 -9.06 -2.81
C ALA A 254 6.85 -8.94 -2.90
N GLU A 255 7.48 -9.60 -3.86
CA GLU A 255 8.93 -9.50 -4.12
C GLU A 255 9.32 -8.07 -4.52
N ASN A 256 8.53 -7.43 -5.38
CA ASN A 256 8.75 -6.08 -5.90
C ASN A 256 8.74 -4.98 -4.83
N ARG A 257 8.25 -5.27 -3.63
CA ARG A 257 8.45 -4.41 -2.46
C ARG A 257 9.93 -4.20 -2.17
N LEU A 258 10.75 -5.25 -2.23
CA LEU A 258 12.20 -5.17 -1.99
C LEU A 258 12.87 -4.24 -3.01
N HIS A 259 12.57 -4.41 -4.30
CA HIS A 259 13.24 -3.67 -5.37
C HIS A 259 12.86 -2.19 -5.37
N THR A 260 11.57 -1.88 -5.24
CA THR A 260 11.09 -0.50 -5.20
C THR A 260 11.52 0.25 -3.94
N GLN A 261 11.57 -0.42 -2.78
CA GLN A 261 12.11 0.18 -1.56
C GLN A 261 13.61 0.40 -1.65
N LYS A 262 14.38 -0.50 -2.29
CA LYS A 262 15.81 -0.26 -2.56
C LYS A 262 16.01 0.99 -3.42
N ALA A 263 15.21 1.14 -4.47
CA ALA A 263 15.26 2.33 -5.32
C ALA A 263 14.93 3.59 -4.51
N LEU A 264 13.87 3.57 -3.70
CA LEU A 264 13.49 4.68 -2.82
C LEU A 264 14.63 5.04 -1.86
N LEU A 265 15.20 4.06 -1.15
CA LEU A 265 16.29 4.28 -0.21
C LEU A 265 17.52 4.87 -0.90
N ALA A 266 17.92 4.32 -2.04
CA ALA A 266 19.07 4.81 -2.80
C ALA A 266 18.89 6.23 -3.35
N LEU A 267 17.64 6.66 -3.58
CA LEU A 267 17.33 8.01 -4.05
C LEU A 267 17.36 9.05 -2.94
N ILE A 268 17.04 8.67 -1.70
CA ILE A 268 16.81 9.64 -0.62
C ILE A 268 17.88 9.61 0.50
N LEU A 269 18.77 8.60 0.54
CA LEU A 269 19.82 8.44 1.57
C LEU A 269 21.23 8.59 1.02
#